data_AF-A0A3A8W2R8-F1
#
_entry.id   AF-A0A3A8W2R8-F1
#
_cell.length_a   1.000
_cell.length_b   1.000
_cell.length_c   1.000
_cell.angle_alpha   90.00
_cell.angle_beta   90.00
_cell.angle_gamma   90.00
#
_symmetry.space_group_name_H-M   'P 1'
#
loop_
_entity.id
_entity.type
_entity.pdbx_description
1 polymer ?
#
loop_
_entity_poly.entity_id
_entity_poly.type
_entity_poly.pdbx_seq_one_letter_code
_entity_poly.pdbx_strand_id
1 'polypeptide(L)'
;MEQHESLLRQIHDTYVKKNHDYGDSFSRSYEKYGIVAAMVRMEDKWNRLDNLARGGQQMVSGESIRDTLLDLAGYSIMTVMELDRRKLAENQKEFEQQVKEKCDGSGSVQESSAEELVKEEETAGKVVLHDDEKGDIEVNIPEKLEKKPIDEGKVMALYKAKWPQKKIADEMGCSQGRVSQIIRAHKGD
;
A
#
# COMPACT_ATOMS: atom_id res chain seq x y z
N MET A 1 -21.97 10.84 -9.10
CA MET A 1 -20.92 9.79 -9.05
C MET A 1 -19.76 10.12 -9.97
N GLU A 2 -20.00 10.44 -11.25
CA GLU A 2 -18.95 10.77 -12.23
C GLU A 2 -18.01 11.92 -11.82
N GLN A 3 -18.54 13.01 -11.27
CA GLN A 3 -17.71 14.14 -10.82
C GLN A 3 -16.74 13.74 -9.68
N HIS A 4 -17.23 12.98 -8.70
CA HIS A 4 -16.40 12.50 -7.60
C HIS A 4 -15.28 11.57 -8.10
N GLU A 5 -15.61 10.64 -8.99
CA GLU A 5 -14.62 9.75 -9.61
C GLU A 5 -13.55 10.54 -10.39
N SER A 6 -13.97 11.55 -11.16
CA SER A 6 -13.04 12.42 -11.89
C SER A 6 -12.07 13.14 -10.94
N LEU A 7 -12.54 13.63 -9.79
CA LEU A 7 -11.68 14.26 -8.79
C LEU A 7 -10.68 13.27 -8.18
N LEU A 8 -11.12 12.05 -7.85
CA LEU A 8 -10.22 11.00 -7.34
C LEU A 8 -9.15 10.61 -8.37
N ARG A 9 -9.53 10.49 -9.64
CA ARG A 9 -8.58 10.25 -10.75
C ARG A 9 -7.58 11.40 -10.87
N GLN A 10 -8.03 12.65 -10.76
CA GLN A 10 -7.13 13.81 -10.80
C GLN A 10 -6.12 13.79 -9.63
N ILE A 11 -6.56 13.44 -8.42
CA ILE A 11 -5.67 13.30 -7.25
C ILE A 11 -4.64 12.20 -7.51
N HIS A 12 -5.08 11.04 -8.01
CA HIS A 12 -4.19 9.93 -8.34
C HIS A 12 -3.16 10.31 -9.41
N ASP A 13 -3.58 10.93 -10.51
CA ASP A 13 -2.68 11.36 -11.58
C ASP A 13 -1.64 12.37 -11.07
N THR A 14 -2.06 13.28 -10.19
CA THR A 14 -1.18 14.25 -9.54
C THR A 14 -0.16 13.55 -8.64
N TYR A 15 -0.59 12.57 -7.86
CA TYR A 15 0.28 11.75 -7.02
C TYR A 15 1.33 11.02 -7.88
N VAL A 16 0.91 10.35 -8.96
CA VAL A 16 1.83 9.61 -9.85
C VAL A 16 2.86 10.54 -10.47
N LYS A 17 2.43 11.70 -11.01
CA LYS A 17 3.33 12.70 -11.59
C LYS A 17 4.34 13.24 -10.56
N LYS A 18 3.86 13.66 -9.39
CA LYS A 18 4.73 14.19 -8.32
C LYS A 18 5.72 13.12 -7.82
N ASN A 19 5.28 11.87 -7.67
CA ASN A 19 6.16 10.80 -7.20
C ASN A 19 7.22 10.42 -8.27
N HIS A 20 6.91 10.57 -9.56
CA HIS A 20 7.90 10.46 -10.62
C HIS A 20 8.95 11.58 -10.56
N ASP A 21 8.51 12.83 -10.37
CA ASP A 21 9.39 14.01 -10.43
C ASP A 21 10.23 14.21 -9.16
N TYR A 22 9.69 13.87 -7.99
CA TYR A 22 10.29 14.15 -6.68
C TYR A 22 10.66 12.89 -5.88
N GLY A 23 10.36 11.70 -6.41
CA GLY A 23 10.51 10.43 -5.70
C GLY A 23 9.67 10.34 -4.43
N ASP A 24 10.11 9.51 -3.50
CA ASP A 24 9.49 9.17 -2.21
C ASP A 24 9.68 10.26 -1.12
N SER A 25 9.72 11.54 -1.50
CA SER A 25 10.01 12.67 -0.60
C SER A 25 9.09 12.72 0.64
N PHE A 26 7.79 12.49 0.44
CA PHE A 26 6.85 12.44 1.55
C PHE A 26 7.13 11.26 2.48
N SER A 27 7.29 10.05 1.92
CA SER A 27 7.55 8.84 2.70
C SER A 27 8.82 8.95 3.54
N ARG A 28 9.90 9.50 2.99
CA ARG A 28 11.14 9.78 3.75
C ARG A 28 10.92 10.77 4.90
N SER A 29 10.10 11.79 4.68
CA SER A 29 9.77 12.76 5.73
C SER A 29 8.91 12.12 6.83
N TYR A 30 7.95 11.29 6.44
CA TYR A 30 7.08 10.56 7.35
C TYR A 30 7.83 9.49 8.13
N GLU A 31 8.79 8.79 7.52
CA GLU A 31 9.66 7.85 8.21
C GLU A 31 10.45 8.55 9.32
N LYS A 32 11.01 9.73 9.02
CA LYS A 32 11.84 10.47 9.98
C LYS A 32 11.05 11.15 11.10
N TYR A 33 9.91 11.76 10.79
CA TYR A 33 9.18 12.61 11.75
C TYR A 33 7.77 12.11 12.10
N GLY A 34 7.32 11.01 11.49
CA GLY A 34 6.00 10.44 11.73
C GLY A 34 4.85 11.34 11.29
N ILE A 35 3.73 11.21 12.00
CA ILE A 35 2.50 11.94 11.72
C ILE A 35 2.68 13.48 11.72
N VAL A 36 3.66 13.99 12.46
CA VAL A 36 3.97 15.42 12.51
C VAL A 36 4.38 15.95 11.12
N ALA A 37 5.12 15.17 10.32
CA ALA A 37 5.45 15.58 8.94
C ALA A 37 4.20 15.76 8.08
N ALA A 38 3.20 14.89 8.25
CA ALA A 38 1.93 15.03 7.54
C ALA A 38 1.15 16.26 8.01
N MET A 39 1.05 16.46 9.34
CA MET A 39 0.33 17.59 9.93
C MET A 39 0.88 18.94 9.45
N VAL A 40 2.19 19.13 9.46
CA VAL A 40 2.82 20.39 9.00
C VAL A 40 2.50 20.64 7.52
N ARG A 41 2.55 19.62 6.67
CA ARG A 41 2.23 19.77 5.24
C ARG A 41 0.77 20.10 5.01
N MET A 42 -0.14 19.54 5.80
CA MET A 42 -1.56 19.88 5.73
C MET A 42 -1.83 21.28 6.27
N GLU A 43 -1.16 21.68 7.35
CA GLU A 43 -1.25 23.02 7.94
C GLU A 43 -0.83 24.10 6.94
N ASP A 44 0.26 23.88 6.18
CA ASP A 44 0.66 24.78 5.09
C ASP A 44 -0.47 25.00 4.07
N LYS A 45 -1.21 23.93 3.73
CA LYS A 45 -2.35 24.01 2.79
C LYS A 45 -3.59 24.61 3.42
N TRP A 46 -3.83 24.33 4.69
CA TRP A 46 -4.93 24.91 5.44
C TRP A 46 -4.77 26.42 5.60
N ASN A 47 -3.58 26.87 5.98
CA ASN A 47 -3.28 28.29 6.11
C ASN A 47 -3.44 29.02 4.78
N ARG A 48 -3.03 28.38 3.67
CA ARG A 48 -3.30 28.90 2.32
C ARG A 48 -4.80 28.98 2.02
N LEU A 49 -5.55 27.93 2.34
CA LEU A 49 -7.00 27.89 2.14
C LEU A 49 -7.70 29.01 2.93
N ASP A 50 -7.36 29.20 4.20
CA ASP A 50 -7.93 30.26 5.05
C ASP A 50 -7.64 31.65 4.47
N ASN A 51 -6.40 31.90 4.04
CA ASN A 51 -6.02 33.16 3.39
C ASN A 51 -6.85 33.42 2.11
N LEU A 52 -6.98 32.43 1.22
CA LEU A 52 -7.75 32.57 -0.02
C LEU A 52 -9.25 32.74 0.25
N ALA A 53 -9.80 31.99 1.22
CA ALA A 53 -11.21 32.06 1.60
C ALA A 53 -11.61 33.42 2.18
N ARG A 54 -10.66 34.13 2.83
CA ARG A 54 -10.86 35.49 3.36
C ARG A 54 -10.71 36.60 2.31
N GLY A 55 -10.55 36.25 1.03
CA GLY A 55 -10.37 37.23 -0.05
C GLY A 55 -8.91 37.69 -0.19
N GLY A 56 -7.95 36.96 0.39
CA GLY A 56 -6.54 37.16 0.11
C GLY A 56 -6.25 36.97 -1.38
N GLN A 57 -5.34 37.78 -1.92
CA GLN A 57 -4.95 37.64 -3.33
C GLN A 57 -4.22 36.32 -3.55
N GLN A 58 -4.61 35.61 -4.62
CA GLN A 58 -3.85 34.45 -5.08
C GLN A 58 -2.53 34.94 -5.68
N MET A 59 -1.45 34.74 -4.93
CA MET A 59 -0.11 35.22 -5.33
C MET A 59 0.63 34.26 -6.27
N VAL A 60 0.19 33.00 -6.37
CA VAL A 60 0.85 31.95 -7.15
C VAL A 60 -0.14 31.34 -8.14
N SER A 61 0.25 31.29 -9.41
CA SER A 61 -0.52 30.63 -10.47
C SER A 61 -0.60 29.12 -10.20
N GLY A 62 -1.80 28.54 -10.27
CA GLY A 62 -2.04 27.11 -9.99
C GLY A 62 -2.25 26.75 -8.52
N GLU A 63 -2.40 27.74 -7.63
CA GLU A 63 -2.72 27.53 -6.21
C GLU A 63 -4.11 28.09 -5.87
N SER A 64 -5.12 27.76 -6.66
CA SER A 64 -6.50 28.17 -6.39
C SER A 64 -7.05 27.47 -5.13
N ILE A 65 -8.22 27.93 -4.65
CA ILE A 65 -8.95 27.22 -3.57
C ILE A 65 -9.18 25.75 -3.94
N ARG A 66 -9.56 25.49 -5.20
CA ARG A 66 -9.80 24.13 -5.72
C ARG A 66 -8.53 23.29 -5.65
N ASP A 67 -7.40 23.82 -6.13
CA ASP A 67 -6.13 23.10 -6.14
C ASP A 67 -5.63 22.83 -4.71
N THR A 68 -5.82 23.80 -3.81
CA THR A 68 -5.47 23.68 -2.39
C THR A 68 -6.27 22.57 -1.70
N LEU A 69 -7.57 22.48 -1.96
CA LEU A 69 -8.42 21.41 -1.43
C LEU A 69 -8.01 20.02 -1.96
N LEU A 70 -7.64 19.94 -3.24
CA LEU A 70 -7.15 18.68 -3.84
C LEU A 70 -5.79 18.26 -3.27
N ASP A 71 -4.87 19.21 -3.05
CA ASP A 71 -3.61 18.94 -2.36
C ASP A 71 -3.86 18.42 -0.93
N LEU A 72 -4.80 19.02 -0.19
CA LEU A 72 -5.18 18.58 1.16
C LEU A 72 -5.72 17.14 1.17
N ALA A 73 -6.59 16.81 0.22
CA ALA A 73 -7.08 15.45 0.04
C ALA A 73 -5.93 14.48 -0.31
N GLY A 74 -5.02 14.89 -1.20
CA GLY A 74 -3.85 14.10 -1.57
C GLY A 74 -2.93 13.80 -0.39
N TYR A 75 -2.59 14.81 0.43
CA TYR A 75 -1.81 14.60 1.65
C TYR A 75 -2.52 13.72 2.67
N SER A 76 -3.85 13.81 2.78
CA SER A 76 -4.64 12.95 3.66
C SER A 76 -4.54 11.49 3.23
N ILE A 77 -4.73 11.21 1.95
CA ILE A 77 -4.60 9.87 1.37
C ILE A 77 -3.17 9.32 1.55
N MET A 78 -2.15 10.12 1.26
CA MET A 78 -0.75 9.71 1.43
C MET A 78 -0.43 9.39 2.89
N THR A 79 -1.03 10.10 3.84
CA THR A 79 -0.87 9.85 5.27
C THR A 79 -1.50 8.53 5.68
N VAL A 80 -2.72 8.25 5.21
CA VAL A 80 -3.39 6.96 5.42
C VAL A 80 -2.54 5.81 4.88
N MET A 81 -1.99 5.96 3.67
CA MET A 81 -1.10 4.95 3.08
C MET A 81 0.12 4.65 3.95
N GLU A 82 0.68 5.65 4.66
CA GLU A 82 1.81 5.43 5.58
C GLU A 82 1.37 4.76 6.89
N LEU A 83 0.19 5.12 7.41
CA LEU A 83 -0.39 4.49 8.60
C LEU A 83 -0.65 3.00 8.34
N ASP A 84 -1.26 2.67 7.20
CA ASP A 84 -1.51 1.29 6.80
C ASP A 84 -0.19 0.53 6.66
N ARG A 85 0.82 1.11 5.99
CA ARG A 85 2.16 0.49 5.87
C ARG A 85 2.78 0.17 7.23
N ARG A 86 2.69 1.10 8.19
CA ARG A 86 3.23 0.88 9.55
C ARG A 86 2.50 -0.24 10.27
N LYS A 87 1.16 -0.24 10.22
CA LYS A 87 0.35 -1.29 10.82
C LYS A 87 0.67 -2.67 10.24
N LEU A 88 0.83 -2.78 8.92
CA LEU A 88 1.26 -4.04 8.29
C LEU A 88 2.64 -4.49 8.77
N ALA A 89 3.60 -3.55 8.89
CA ALA A 89 4.95 -3.87 9.36
C ALA A 89 4.98 -4.27 10.84
N GLU A 90 4.14 -3.67 11.68
CA GLU A 90 3.95 -4.03 13.09
C GLU A 90 3.38 -5.44 13.22
N ASN A 91 2.29 -5.75 12.52
CA ASN A 91 1.69 -7.09 12.50
C ASN A 91 2.68 -8.18 12.05
N GLN A 92 3.53 -7.87 11.06
CA GLN A 92 4.56 -8.81 10.59
C GLN A 92 5.61 -9.08 11.69
N LYS A 93 6.08 -8.03 12.37
CA LYS A 93 7.05 -8.18 13.48
C LYS A 93 6.46 -8.97 14.65
N GLU A 94 5.19 -8.72 14.99
CA GLU A 94 4.48 -9.47 16.02
C GLU A 94 4.37 -10.96 15.67
N PHE A 95 4.09 -11.28 14.41
CA PHE A 95 4.07 -12.67 13.95
C PHE A 95 5.45 -13.33 14.02
N GLU A 96 6.49 -12.66 13.54
CA GLU A 96 7.87 -13.16 13.60
C GLU A 96 8.35 -13.40 15.04
N GLN A 97 7.97 -12.50 15.97
CA GLN A 97 8.27 -12.65 17.39
C GLN A 97 7.54 -13.84 18.01
N GLN A 98 6.24 -14.02 17.73
CA GLN A 98 5.47 -15.18 18.21
C GLN A 98 6.01 -16.52 17.69
N VAL A 99 6.49 -16.56 16.44
CA VAL A 99 7.14 -17.74 15.88
C VAL A 99 8.46 -18.02 16.62
N LYS A 100 9.28 -17.00 16.86
CA LYS A 100 10.56 -17.15 17.57
C LYS A 100 10.37 -17.62 19.02
N GLU A 101 9.44 -17.02 19.76
CA GLU A 101 9.15 -17.39 21.15
C GLU A 101 8.59 -18.82 21.28
N LYS A 102 7.80 -19.29 20.31
CA LYS A 102 7.34 -20.68 20.25
C LYS A 102 8.46 -21.67 19.91
N CYS A 103 9.46 -21.26 19.12
CA CYS A 103 10.60 -22.10 18.76
C CYS A 103 11.68 -22.17 19.85
N ASP A 104 11.85 -21.12 20.66
CA ASP A 104 12.86 -21.09 21.73
C ASP A 104 12.35 -21.74 23.05
N GLY A 105 11.07 -22.15 23.10
CA GLY A 105 10.41 -22.76 24.27
C GLY A 105 10.39 -24.30 24.32
N SER A 106 10.95 -25.00 23.33
CA SER A 106 11.10 -26.45 23.35
C SER A 106 12.58 -26.84 23.20
N GLY A 107 13.14 -27.38 24.29
CA GLY A 107 14.47 -27.98 24.26
C GLY A 107 14.56 -29.10 23.22
N SER A 108 15.57 -28.99 22.37
CA SER A 108 16.29 -30.05 21.65
C SER A 108 15.47 -31.27 21.16
N VAL A 109 15.15 -31.33 19.87
CA VAL A 109 15.34 -32.54 19.03
C VAL A 109 15.66 -32.13 17.57
N GLN A 110 16.91 -32.39 17.20
CA GLN A 110 17.49 -32.84 15.93
C GLN A 110 16.93 -32.39 14.57
N GLU A 111 17.85 -31.83 13.77
CA GLU A 111 17.87 -31.89 12.30
C GLU A 111 17.54 -33.29 11.79
N SER A 112 16.39 -33.45 11.11
CA SER A 112 16.31 -34.29 9.92
C SER A 112 15.05 -34.02 9.10
N SER A 113 15.30 -33.68 7.85
CA SER A 113 14.49 -33.95 6.66
C SER A 113 13.15 -33.22 6.47
N ALA A 114 13.07 -32.68 5.26
CA ALA A 114 11.92 -32.10 4.63
C ALA A 114 10.76 -33.09 4.47
N GLU A 115 9.59 -32.50 4.19
CA GLU A 115 8.34 -33.13 3.72
C GLU A 115 7.43 -33.64 4.85
N GLU A 116 6.34 -32.90 5.12
CA GLU A 116 4.95 -33.35 4.87
C GLU A 116 3.90 -32.61 5.77
N LEU A 117 2.77 -32.24 5.16
CA LEU A 117 1.50 -31.79 5.74
C LEU A 117 1.37 -30.37 6.35
N VAL A 118 1.03 -29.40 5.50
CA VAL A 118 0.06 -28.35 5.86
C VAL A 118 -1.25 -28.70 5.15
N LYS A 119 -2.21 -29.25 5.89
CA LYS A 119 -3.62 -29.21 5.50
C LYS A 119 -4.10 -27.80 5.82
N GLU A 120 -4.33 -27.01 4.78
CA GLU A 120 -5.03 -25.73 4.88
C GLU A 120 -6.49 -26.02 5.26
N GLU A 121 -6.90 -25.63 6.46
CA GLU A 121 -8.30 -25.38 6.77
C GLU A 121 -8.54 -23.88 6.54
N GLU A 122 -9.29 -23.57 5.48
CA GLU A 122 -9.84 -22.25 5.22
C GLU A 122 -10.72 -21.84 6.40
N THR A 123 -10.25 -20.91 7.22
CA THR A 123 -11.15 -20.05 7.98
C THR A 123 -10.84 -18.60 7.65
N ALA A 124 -11.74 -18.01 6.87
CA ALA A 124 -11.79 -16.60 6.53
C ALA A 124 -11.59 -15.74 7.79
N GLY A 125 -10.42 -15.11 7.88
CA GLY A 125 -10.07 -14.18 8.96
C GLY A 125 -10.83 -12.87 8.81
N LYS A 126 -11.97 -12.81 9.49
CA LYS A 126 -12.73 -11.59 9.80
C LYS A 126 -11.82 -10.62 10.57
N VAL A 127 -11.45 -9.50 9.96
CA VAL A 127 -10.75 -8.40 10.66
C VAL A 127 -11.81 -7.63 11.45
N VAL A 128 -11.79 -7.76 12.77
CA VAL A 128 -12.59 -6.93 13.68
C VAL A 128 -11.75 -5.72 14.07
N LEU A 129 -12.18 -4.53 13.65
CA LEU A 129 -11.73 -3.27 14.22
C LEU A 129 -12.70 -2.93 15.35
N HIS A 130 -12.21 -2.85 16.58
CA HIS A 130 -12.94 -2.16 17.64
C HIS A 130 -12.63 -0.67 17.52
N ASP A 131 -13.61 0.10 17.06
CA ASP A 131 -13.67 1.56 17.22
C ASP A 131 -14.92 1.87 18.04
N ASP A 132 -14.74 2.29 19.29
CA ASP A 132 -15.79 2.43 20.31
C ASP A 132 -16.73 3.63 20.12
N GLU A 133 -16.86 4.23 18.93
CA GLU A 133 -17.70 5.44 18.80
C GLU A 133 -18.70 5.55 17.64
N LYS A 134 -18.70 4.74 16.57
CA LYS A 134 -19.80 4.78 15.58
C LYS A 134 -20.06 3.41 14.94
N GLY A 135 -21.30 2.96 15.05
CA GLY A 135 -21.79 1.65 14.62
C GLY A 135 -21.59 1.30 13.14
N ASP A 136 -21.78 0.00 12.87
CA ASP A 136 -21.41 -0.71 11.65
C ASP A 136 -21.90 -0.04 10.36
N ILE A 137 -20.97 0.23 9.44
CA ILE A 137 -21.25 0.56 8.05
C ILE A 137 -20.72 -0.59 7.18
N GLU A 138 -21.63 -1.38 6.63
CA GLU A 138 -21.31 -2.38 5.60
C GLU A 138 -20.87 -1.67 4.31
N VAL A 139 -19.58 -1.81 3.98
CA VAL A 139 -19.02 -1.39 2.69
C VAL A 139 -18.89 -2.60 1.77
N ASN A 140 -19.80 -2.68 0.81
CA ASN A 140 -19.80 -3.68 -0.26
C ASN A 140 -18.69 -3.34 -1.27
N ILE A 141 -17.61 -4.12 -1.27
CA ILE A 141 -16.49 -3.95 -2.22
C ILE A 141 -16.86 -4.68 -3.52
N PRO A 142 -17.00 -4.00 -4.67
CA PRO A 142 -17.25 -4.66 -5.94
C PRO A 142 -16.05 -5.53 -6.35
N GLU A 143 -16.31 -6.83 -6.45
CA GLU A 143 -15.41 -7.87 -6.90
C GLU A 143 -15.12 -7.72 -8.40
N LYS A 144 -14.04 -7.00 -8.74
CA LYS A 144 -13.09 -7.24 -9.86
C LYS A 144 -12.41 -5.94 -10.28
N LEU A 145 -11.17 -5.74 -9.82
CA LEU A 145 -10.21 -4.94 -10.57
C LEU A 145 -9.78 -5.75 -11.80
N GLU A 146 -10.07 -5.22 -12.99
CA GLU A 146 -9.55 -5.74 -14.25
C GLU A 146 -8.02 -5.79 -14.20
N LYS A 147 -7.47 -7.01 -14.21
CA LYS A 147 -6.02 -7.25 -14.16
C LYS A 147 -5.43 -6.87 -15.52
N LYS A 148 -4.51 -5.90 -15.56
CA LYS A 148 -3.69 -5.68 -16.76
C LYS A 148 -3.06 -7.01 -17.20
N PRO A 149 -3.10 -7.38 -18.50
CA PRO A 149 -2.54 -8.64 -18.96
C PRO A 149 -1.02 -8.63 -18.72
N ILE A 150 -0.55 -9.58 -17.90
CA ILE A 150 0.87 -9.79 -17.64
C ILE A 150 1.41 -10.65 -18.78
N ASP A 151 2.52 -10.24 -19.38
CA ASP A 151 3.22 -11.04 -20.38
C ASP A 151 3.91 -12.23 -19.71
N GLU A 152 3.23 -13.38 -19.73
CA GLU A 152 3.69 -14.64 -19.14
C GLU A 152 4.98 -15.16 -19.82
N GLY A 153 5.18 -14.84 -21.11
CA GLY A 153 6.40 -15.17 -21.85
C GLY A 153 7.62 -14.45 -21.29
N LYS A 154 7.48 -13.16 -20.97
CA LYS A 154 8.53 -12.37 -20.32
C LYS A 154 8.86 -12.89 -18.92
N VAL A 155 7.84 -13.27 -18.13
CA VAL A 155 8.02 -13.89 -16.80
C VAL A 155 8.87 -15.17 -16.89
N MET A 156 8.54 -16.05 -17.84
CA MET A 156 9.26 -17.31 -18.01
C MET A 156 10.69 -17.14 -18.55
N ALA A 157 10.94 -16.12 -19.38
CA ALA A 157 12.29 -15.80 -19.83
C ALA A 157 13.19 -15.33 -18.67
N LEU A 158 12.68 -14.44 -17.81
CA LEU A 158 13.40 -13.97 -16.62
C LEU A 158 13.62 -15.10 -15.61
N TYR A 159 12.64 -16.00 -15.46
CA TYR A 159 12.78 -17.18 -14.63
C TYR A 159 13.84 -18.16 -15.16
N LYS A 160 13.87 -18.43 -16.47
CA LYS A 160 14.93 -19.25 -17.11
C LYS A 160 16.31 -18.60 -16.98
N ALA A 161 16.38 -17.27 -16.93
CA ALA A 161 17.60 -16.51 -16.62
C ALA A 161 18.01 -16.56 -15.12
N LYS A 162 17.35 -17.39 -14.30
CA LYS A 162 17.60 -17.58 -12.86
C LYS A 162 17.40 -16.31 -12.01
N TRP A 163 16.52 -15.41 -12.43
CA TRP A 163 16.19 -14.25 -11.60
C TRP A 163 15.39 -14.68 -10.36
N PRO A 164 15.63 -14.06 -9.19
CA PRO A 164 14.79 -14.26 -8.01
C PRO A 164 13.35 -13.85 -8.35
N GLN A 165 12.36 -14.64 -7.93
CA GLN A 165 10.97 -14.34 -8.20
C GLN A 165 10.63 -12.91 -7.75
N LYS A 166 11.17 -12.44 -6.61
CA LYS A 166 10.97 -11.06 -6.07
C LYS A 166 11.29 -10.00 -7.10
N LYS A 167 12.46 -10.16 -7.73
CA LYS A 167 12.93 -9.27 -8.76
C LYS A 167 12.07 -9.31 -10.02
N ILE A 168 11.51 -10.48 -10.36
CA ILE A 168 10.59 -10.64 -11.51
C ILE A 168 9.25 -9.93 -11.21
N ALA A 169 8.74 -10.02 -9.98
CA ALA A 169 7.51 -9.35 -9.58
C ALA A 169 7.65 -7.82 -9.62
N ASP A 170 8.78 -7.30 -9.13
CA ASP A 170 9.08 -5.87 -9.17
C ASP A 170 9.17 -5.37 -10.63
N GLU A 171 9.86 -6.12 -11.50
CA GLU A 171 9.99 -5.82 -12.94
C GLU A 171 8.65 -5.91 -13.70
N MET A 172 7.76 -6.80 -13.27
CA MET A 172 6.47 -7.06 -13.92
C MET A 172 5.31 -6.29 -13.26
N GLY A 173 5.58 -5.49 -12.22
CA GLY A 173 4.58 -4.71 -11.49
C GLY A 173 3.47 -5.56 -10.86
N CYS A 174 3.80 -6.77 -10.40
CA CYS A 174 2.83 -7.73 -9.85
C CYS A 174 3.31 -8.34 -8.51
N SER A 175 2.49 -9.18 -7.88
CA SER A 175 2.85 -9.83 -6.62
C SER A 175 3.71 -11.08 -6.84
N GLN A 176 4.51 -11.45 -5.82
CA GLN A 176 5.25 -12.72 -5.81
C GLN A 176 4.36 -13.94 -6.03
N GLY A 177 3.20 -13.98 -5.38
CA GLY A 177 2.23 -15.06 -5.57
C GLY A 177 1.78 -15.19 -7.02
N ARG A 178 1.62 -14.07 -7.73
CA ARG A 178 1.24 -14.08 -9.15
C ARG A 178 2.34 -14.65 -10.04
N VAL A 179 3.60 -14.29 -9.80
CA VAL A 179 4.75 -14.88 -10.51
C VAL A 179 4.85 -16.38 -10.25
N SER A 180 4.68 -16.80 -9.00
CA SER A 180 4.70 -18.23 -8.62
C SER A 180 3.60 -19.03 -9.31
N GLN A 181 2.37 -18.48 -9.39
CA GLN A 181 1.26 -19.08 -10.13
C GLN A 181 1.56 -19.25 -11.63
N ILE A 182 2.15 -18.23 -12.27
CA ILE A 182 2.50 -18.29 -13.70
C ILE A 182 3.58 -19.35 -13.97
N ILE A 183 4.59 -19.42 -13.09
CA ILE A 183 5.66 -20.43 -13.19
C ILE A 183 5.09 -21.84 -13.00
N ARG A 184 4.21 -22.06 -12.01
CA ARG A 184 3.57 -23.35 -11.77
C ARG A 184 2.69 -23.79 -12.94
N ALA A 185 1.90 -22.88 -13.50
CA ALA A 185 1.05 -23.14 -14.67
C ALA A 185 1.86 -23.53 -15.92
N HIS A 186 3.07 -22.98 -16.10
CA HIS A 186 3.95 -23.30 -17.23
C HIS A 186 4.82 -24.54 -17.01
N LYS A 187 5.06 -24.92 -15.75
CA LYS A 187 5.86 -26.11 -15.43
C LYS A 187 5.05 -27.40 -15.46
N GLY A 188 3.73 -27.33 -15.24
CA GLY A 188 2.81 -28.46 -15.28
C GLY A 188 3.22 -29.59 -14.34
N ASP A 189 2.65 -29.62 -13.14
CA ASP A 189 2.82 -30.64 -12.07
C ASP A 189 4.22 -31.27 -11.94
#